data_AF-A0A5C8Z2S4-F1
#
_entry.id   AF-A0A5C8Z2S4-F1
#
_cell.length_a   1.000
_cell.length_b   1.000
_cell.length_c   1.000
_cell.angle_alpha   90.00
_cell.angle_beta   90.00
_cell.angle_gamma   90.00
#
_symmetry.space_group_name_H-M   'P 1'
#
loop_
_entity.id
_entity.type
_entity.pdbx_description
1 polymer ?
#
loop_
_entity_poly.entity_id
_entity_poly.type
_entity_poly.pdbx_seq_one_letter_code
_entity_poly.pdbx_strand_id
1 'polypeptide(L)'
;MLGVPSLRTRGDRVTVLAQRHSPSTEARRAAAPRDLPAWEARVRRILRPAAVELVDGSREQRQRLVAAGVRQGTLRGPAEAAADLSSLPLDDLLVPELRDLRDFDAAAGPGTPEPADEEQREAEALRLLSGAARGRTAWVVPFAVEPLGAAGASGPALGVLFTDSRVAVLAVQDEARVGAEALARIEAGEPWTALVHSLGVPLDDEHGHALREDEAWPTGTRLRVRLRGGTEVWSCGSPVAWS
;
A
#
# COMPACT_ATOMS: atom_id res chain seq x y z
N MET A 1 21.52 72.87 18.29
CA MET A 1 22.22 71.59 18.49
C MET A 1 21.18 70.48 18.35
N LEU A 2 21.01 69.94 17.13
CA LEU A 2 20.07 68.86 16.83
C LEU A 2 20.89 67.73 16.19
N GLY A 3 20.99 66.61 16.90
CA GLY A 3 21.62 65.37 16.43
C GLY A 3 20.54 64.36 16.05
N VAL A 4 20.68 63.80 14.86
CA VAL A 4 19.82 62.73 14.31
C VAL A 4 20.21 61.39 14.97
N PRO A 5 19.28 60.53 15.41
CA PRO A 5 19.57 59.13 15.66
C PRO A 5 19.23 58.25 14.46
N SER A 6 20.13 57.30 14.25
CA SER A 6 20.30 56.42 13.11
C SER A 6 19.33 55.24 13.06
N LEU A 7 18.94 54.88 11.84
CA LEU A 7 18.28 53.62 11.49
C LEU A 7 19.25 52.45 11.69
N ARG A 8 18.83 51.47 12.51
CA ARG A 8 19.33 50.09 12.47
C ARG A 8 18.14 49.14 12.57
N THR A 9 17.68 48.64 11.43
CA THR A 9 16.83 47.44 11.38
C THR A 9 17.67 46.31 10.78
N ARG A 10 18.07 45.40 11.67
CA ARG A 10 18.74 44.15 11.36
C ARG A 10 17.66 43.22 10.78
N GLY A 11 17.95 42.60 9.64
CA GLY A 11 16.98 41.82 8.88
C GLY A 11 16.33 40.71 9.70
N ASP A 12 15.04 40.86 9.99
CA ASP A 12 14.20 39.78 10.45
C ASP A 12 13.91 38.87 9.27
N ARG A 13 14.54 37.69 9.29
CA ARG A 13 14.11 36.56 8.48
C ARG A 13 12.71 36.19 8.95
N VAL A 14 11.71 36.49 8.11
CA VAL A 14 10.38 35.88 8.22
C VAL A 14 10.55 34.38 7.98
N THR A 15 10.69 33.61 9.05
CA THR A 15 10.52 32.16 8.98
C THR A 15 9.03 31.91 8.80
N VAL A 16 8.61 31.71 7.54
CA VAL A 16 7.32 31.08 7.26
C VAL A 16 7.43 29.64 7.75
N LEU A 17 7.04 29.41 9.01
CA LEU A 17 6.72 28.08 9.49
C LEU A 17 5.48 27.65 8.70
N ALA A 18 5.70 26.91 7.60
CA ALA A 18 4.63 26.18 6.95
C ALA A 18 4.06 25.22 8.00
N GLN A 19 2.97 25.63 8.63
CA GLN A 19 2.23 24.80 9.56
C GLN A 19 1.71 23.62 8.74
N ARG A 20 2.37 22.46 8.88
CA ARG A 20 1.89 21.18 8.37
C ARG A 20 0.61 20.84 9.12
N HIS A 21 -0.52 21.33 8.66
CA HIS A 21 -1.82 20.95 9.18
C HIS A 21 -2.10 19.52 8.72
N SER A 22 -1.77 18.55 9.58
CA SER A 22 -2.33 17.21 9.44
C SER A 22 -3.83 17.31 9.73
N PRO A 23 -4.70 16.78 8.85
CA PRO A 23 -6.15 16.87 9.04
C PRO A 23 -6.58 16.17 10.33
N SER A 24 -7.60 16.71 10.99
CA SER A 24 -8.18 16.12 12.21
C SER A 24 -8.74 14.72 11.92
N THR A 25 -8.78 13.85 12.94
CA THR A 25 -9.34 12.49 12.84
C THR A 25 -10.76 12.48 12.26
N GLU A 26 -11.56 13.50 12.55
CA GLU A 26 -12.94 13.64 12.06
C GLU A 26 -12.99 14.02 10.57
N ALA A 27 -12.12 14.95 10.13
CA ALA A 27 -11.95 15.27 8.72
C ALA A 27 -11.45 14.06 7.91
N ARG A 28 -10.55 13.26 8.49
CA ARG A 28 -10.12 11.97 7.90
C ARG A 28 -11.28 10.99 7.80
N ARG A 29 -12.10 10.83 8.84
CA ARG A 29 -13.27 9.94 8.77
C ARG A 29 -14.31 10.37 7.73
N ALA A 30 -14.48 11.68 7.53
CA ALA A 30 -15.39 12.20 6.50
C ALA A 30 -14.86 11.98 5.07
N ALA A 31 -13.54 12.04 4.89
CA ALA A 31 -12.89 11.85 3.59
C ALA A 31 -12.66 10.37 3.21
N ALA A 32 -12.84 9.44 4.16
CA ALA A 32 -12.62 8.02 3.93
C ALA A 32 -13.59 7.46 2.88
N PRO A 33 -13.13 6.58 1.96
CA PRO A 33 -14.03 5.92 1.05
C PRO A 33 -15.05 5.08 1.83
N ARG A 34 -16.28 5.06 1.33
CA ARG A 34 -17.40 4.30 1.91
C ARG A 34 -18.01 3.29 0.95
N ASP A 35 -17.81 3.51 -0.35
CA ASP A 35 -18.28 2.63 -1.41
C ASP A 35 -17.10 1.82 -1.94
N LEU A 36 -16.95 0.60 -1.42
CA LEU A 36 -15.89 -0.32 -1.82
C LEU A 36 -15.99 -0.68 -3.32
N PRO A 37 -17.14 -1.08 -3.87
CA PRO A 37 -17.27 -1.34 -5.31
C PRO A 37 -16.84 -0.16 -6.21
N ALA A 38 -17.26 1.06 -5.89
CA ALA A 38 -16.89 2.24 -6.68
C ALA A 38 -15.39 2.55 -6.60
N TRP A 39 -14.79 2.42 -5.40
CA TRP A 39 -13.36 2.56 -5.22
C TRP A 39 -12.58 1.49 -5.98
N GLU A 40 -12.96 0.22 -5.85
CA GLU A 40 -12.31 -0.90 -6.55
C GLU A 40 -12.37 -0.70 -8.07
N ALA A 41 -13.54 -0.31 -8.61
CA ALA A 41 -13.70 -0.03 -10.04
C ALA A 41 -12.79 1.11 -10.52
N ARG A 42 -12.58 2.16 -9.71
CA ARG A 42 -11.62 3.24 -9.99
C ARG A 42 -10.19 2.68 -10.03
N VAL A 43 -9.78 1.93 -9.02
CA VAL A 43 -8.41 1.38 -8.94
C VAL A 43 -8.13 0.40 -10.07
N ARG A 44 -9.09 -0.48 -10.42
CA ARG A 44 -8.98 -1.42 -11.55
C ARG A 44 -8.82 -0.71 -12.89
N ARG A 45 -9.53 0.39 -13.09
CA ARG A 45 -9.40 1.22 -14.30
C ARG A 45 -8.04 1.90 -14.40
N ILE A 46 -7.38 2.15 -13.27
CA ILE A 46 -6.04 2.75 -13.24
C ILE A 46 -4.99 1.66 -13.45
N LEU A 47 -4.96 0.63 -12.61
CA LEU A 47 -3.91 -0.39 -12.62
C LEU A 47 -4.01 -1.37 -13.80
N ARG A 48 -5.22 -1.60 -14.34
CA ARG A 48 -5.50 -2.52 -15.46
C ARG A 48 -4.96 -3.95 -15.26
N PRO A 49 -5.25 -4.62 -14.13
CA PRO A 49 -4.86 -6.02 -13.95
C PRO A 49 -5.61 -6.94 -14.91
N ALA A 50 -5.00 -8.08 -15.24
CA ALA A 50 -5.60 -9.11 -16.09
C ALA A 50 -6.74 -9.86 -15.37
N ALA A 51 -6.61 -10.04 -14.06
CA ALA A 51 -7.62 -10.65 -13.19
C ALA A 51 -7.64 -9.96 -11.82
N VAL A 52 -8.77 -10.06 -11.13
CA VAL A 52 -8.91 -9.57 -9.75
C VAL A 52 -9.52 -10.68 -8.90
N GLU A 53 -8.91 -10.97 -7.76
CA GLU A 53 -9.38 -11.97 -6.79
C GLU A 53 -9.60 -11.31 -5.42
N LEU A 54 -10.73 -11.61 -4.78
CA LEU A 54 -10.97 -11.22 -3.39
C LEU A 54 -10.22 -12.18 -2.46
N VAL A 55 -9.50 -11.64 -1.48
CA VAL A 55 -8.83 -12.44 -0.45
C VAL A 55 -9.80 -12.70 0.69
N ASP A 56 -10.20 -13.96 0.84
CA ASP A 56 -11.25 -14.41 1.77
C ASP A 56 -10.71 -14.72 3.18
N GLY A 57 -9.38 -14.76 3.34
CA GLY A 57 -8.71 -15.09 4.60
C GLY A 57 -8.64 -16.59 4.91
N SER A 58 -9.10 -17.45 3.99
CA SER A 58 -9.09 -18.90 4.17
C SER A 58 -7.69 -19.48 4.12
N ARG A 59 -7.52 -20.58 4.85
CA ARG A 59 -6.29 -21.38 4.86
C ARG A 59 -5.99 -21.92 3.47
N GLU A 60 -7.02 -22.34 2.75
CA GLU A 60 -6.94 -22.89 1.40
C GLU A 60 -6.44 -21.84 0.40
N GLN A 61 -6.91 -20.60 0.48
CA GLN A 61 -6.42 -19.53 -0.38
C GLN A 61 -4.98 -19.17 -0.05
N ARG A 62 -4.62 -19.03 1.24
CA ARG A 62 -3.23 -18.80 1.64
C ARG A 62 -2.31 -19.93 1.14
N GLN A 63 -2.72 -21.19 1.26
CA GLN A 63 -1.99 -22.34 0.72
C GLN A 63 -1.73 -22.20 -0.79
N ARG A 64 -2.75 -21.82 -1.58
CA ARG A 64 -2.60 -21.62 -3.03
C ARG A 64 -1.63 -20.48 -3.35
N LEU A 65 -1.72 -19.37 -2.64
CA LEU A 65 -0.82 -18.23 -2.80
C LEU A 65 0.63 -18.61 -2.48
N VAL A 66 0.88 -19.24 -1.32
CA VAL A 66 2.22 -19.67 -0.94
C VAL A 66 2.78 -20.67 -1.96
N ALA A 67 2.01 -21.70 -2.33
CA ALA A 67 2.45 -22.69 -3.31
C ALA A 67 2.75 -22.06 -4.69
N ALA A 68 1.97 -21.06 -5.13
CA ALA A 68 2.25 -20.31 -6.36
C ALA A 68 3.55 -19.50 -6.25
N GLY A 69 3.78 -18.83 -5.11
CA GLY A 69 5.02 -18.09 -4.86
C GLY A 69 6.25 -18.99 -4.84
N VAL A 70 6.14 -20.19 -4.25
CA VAL A 70 7.23 -21.20 -4.28
C VAL A 70 7.52 -21.67 -5.70
N ARG A 71 6.49 -21.95 -6.51
CA ARG A 71 6.69 -22.34 -7.92
C ARG A 71 7.31 -21.23 -8.77
N GLN A 72 6.95 -19.98 -8.51
CA GLN A 72 7.49 -18.80 -9.20
C GLN A 72 8.89 -18.41 -8.70
N GLY A 73 9.36 -18.99 -7.58
CA GLY A 73 10.62 -18.63 -6.95
C GLY A 73 10.56 -17.33 -6.13
N THR A 74 9.38 -16.74 -5.93
CA THR A 74 9.19 -15.54 -5.10
C THR A 74 9.24 -15.88 -3.60
N LEU A 75 8.98 -17.13 -3.23
CA LEU A 75 9.04 -17.66 -1.87
C LEU A 75 9.89 -18.91 -1.85
N ARG A 76 10.53 -19.20 -0.73
CA ARG A 76 11.14 -20.51 -0.49
C ARG A 76 10.11 -21.49 0.06
N GLY A 77 10.12 -22.70 -0.48
CA GLY A 77 9.42 -23.82 0.15
C GLY A 77 10.21 -24.37 1.34
N PRO A 78 9.57 -25.08 2.28
CA PRO A 78 10.29 -25.86 3.27
C PRO A 78 11.18 -26.91 2.59
N ALA A 79 12.29 -27.26 3.25
CA ALA A 79 13.23 -28.27 2.74
C ALA A 79 12.58 -29.67 2.59
N GLU A 80 11.55 -29.94 3.38
CA GLU A 80 10.69 -31.12 3.30
C GLU A 80 9.36 -30.73 2.65
N ALA A 81 8.71 -31.65 1.95
CA ALA A 81 7.38 -31.43 1.37
C ALA A 81 6.32 -31.30 2.48
N ALA A 82 6.20 -30.11 3.08
CA ALA A 82 5.17 -29.83 4.05
C ALA A 82 3.80 -29.87 3.36
N ALA A 83 2.88 -30.67 3.91
CA ALA A 83 1.52 -30.75 3.40
C ALA A 83 0.74 -29.43 3.61
N ASP A 84 1.12 -28.66 4.63
CA ASP A 84 0.55 -27.35 4.89
C ASP A 84 1.61 -26.25 4.98
N LEU A 85 1.55 -25.32 4.03
CA LEU A 85 2.36 -24.11 3.94
C LEU A 85 1.63 -22.89 4.48
N SER A 86 0.31 -22.98 4.62
CA SER A 86 -0.56 -21.87 5.02
C SER A 86 -0.39 -21.48 6.49
N SER A 87 0.21 -22.31 7.34
CA SER A 87 0.53 -21.96 8.73
C SER A 87 1.92 -21.37 8.91
N LEU A 88 2.77 -21.38 7.87
CA LEU A 88 4.14 -20.88 7.99
C LEU A 88 4.16 -19.35 7.98
N PRO A 89 4.87 -18.69 8.91
CA PRO A 89 5.11 -17.25 8.87
C PRO A 89 5.74 -16.83 7.55
N LEU A 90 5.38 -15.65 7.03
CA LEU A 90 5.95 -15.10 5.82
C LEU A 90 7.47 -14.97 5.93
N ASP A 91 8.00 -14.57 7.09
CA ASP A 91 9.46 -14.51 7.33
C ASP A 91 10.17 -15.85 7.06
N ASP A 92 9.51 -16.97 7.34
CA ASP A 92 10.06 -18.30 7.07
C ASP A 92 9.95 -18.68 5.59
N LEU A 93 9.08 -18.02 4.82
CA LEU A 93 8.86 -18.23 3.40
C LEU A 93 9.64 -17.23 2.52
N LEU A 94 10.12 -16.11 3.08
CA LEU A 94 10.90 -15.14 2.32
C LEU A 94 12.31 -15.65 2.00
N VAL A 95 12.70 -15.49 0.75
CA VAL A 95 14.11 -15.59 0.33
C VAL A 95 14.92 -14.45 0.97
N PRO A 96 16.23 -14.64 1.25
CA PRO A 96 17.07 -13.60 1.88
C PRO A 96 16.96 -12.23 1.21
N GLU A 97 16.95 -12.18 -0.12
CA GLU A 97 16.90 -10.96 -0.91
C GLU A 97 15.61 -10.15 -0.67
N LEU A 98 14.46 -10.83 -0.53
CA LEU A 98 13.20 -10.17 -0.21
C LEU A 98 13.14 -9.72 1.25
N ARG A 99 13.80 -10.45 2.17
CA ARG A 99 13.90 -10.02 3.57
C ARG A 99 14.74 -8.76 3.67
N ASP A 100 15.90 -8.73 3.00
CA ASP A 100 16.77 -7.56 2.95
C ASP A 100 16.05 -6.35 2.32
N LEU A 101 15.28 -6.58 1.23
CA LEU A 101 14.49 -5.53 0.60
C LEU A 101 13.38 -5.00 1.52
N ARG A 102 12.71 -5.88 2.27
CA ARG A 102 11.71 -5.49 3.25
C ARG A 102 12.31 -4.67 4.37
N ASP A 103 13.40 -5.13 4.94
CA ASP A 103 14.05 -4.45 6.05
C ASP A 103 14.63 -3.10 5.60
N PHE A 104 15.12 -3.02 4.35
CA PHE A 104 15.50 -1.77 3.72
C PHE A 104 14.31 -0.82 3.56
N ASP A 105 13.19 -1.28 3.00
CA ASP A 105 12.00 -0.46 2.78
C ASP A 105 11.40 0.04 4.11
N ALA A 106 11.40 -0.81 5.15
CA ALA A 106 10.98 -0.45 6.49
C ALA A 106 11.90 0.61 7.12
N ALA A 107 13.22 0.51 6.91
CA ALA A 107 14.20 1.48 7.42
C ALA A 107 14.21 2.81 6.64
N ALA A 108 14.02 2.77 5.32
CA ALA A 108 14.07 3.95 4.47
C ALA A 108 12.91 4.92 4.73
N GLY A 109 11.74 4.41 5.15
CA GLY A 109 10.51 5.20 5.20
C GLY A 109 10.12 5.73 3.81
N PRO A 110 9.10 6.63 3.68
CA PRO A 110 8.65 7.22 2.41
C PRO A 110 9.84 7.65 1.51
N GLY A 111 10.09 6.94 0.40
CA GLY A 111 11.32 7.05 -0.39
C GLY A 111 11.44 8.35 -1.19
N THR A 112 10.35 9.10 -1.27
CA THR A 112 10.30 10.47 -1.78
C THR A 112 9.47 11.34 -0.83
N PRO A 113 9.90 12.57 -0.51
CA PRO A 113 9.05 13.50 0.20
C PRO A 113 7.81 13.78 -0.64
N GLU A 114 6.63 13.54 -0.07
CA GLU A 114 5.37 13.78 -0.75
C GLU A 114 5.23 15.28 -1.13
N PRO A 115 4.82 15.60 -2.37
CA PRO A 115 4.41 16.96 -2.70
C PRO A 115 3.38 17.47 -1.70
N ALA A 116 3.47 18.76 -1.34
CA ALA A 116 2.53 19.35 -0.38
C ALA A 116 1.10 19.40 -0.94
N ASP A 117 0.98 19.59 -2.26
CA ASP A 117 -0.30 19.68 -2.96
C ASP A 117 -0.88 18.29 -3.27
N GLU A 118 -2.19 18.13 -3.10
CA GLU A 118 -2.88 16.85 -3.35
C GLU A 118 -3.01 16.57 -4.86
N GLU A 119 -3.23 17.58 -5.68
CA GLU A 119 -3.34 17.42 -7.13
C GLU A 119 -2.02 16.91 -7.73
N GLN A 120 -0.90 17.48 -7.30
CA GLN A 120 0.44 17.00 -7.68
C GLN A 120 0.70 15.55 -7.25
N ARG A 121 0.32 15.17 -6.01
CA ARG A 121 0.43 13.79 -5.52
C ARG A 121 -0.40 12.82 -6.38
N GLU A 122 -1.63 13.19 -6.70
CA GLU A 122 -2.52 12.37 -7.53
C GLU A 122 -1.99 12.25 -8.97
N ALA A 123 -1.49 13.33 -9.55
CA ALA A 123 -0.89 13.32 -10.89
C ALA A 123 0.36 12.42 -10.96
N GLU A 124 1.25 12.50 -9.97
CA GLU A 124 2.42 11.62 -9.89
C GLU A 124 2.04 10.15 -9.73
N ALA A 125 1.04 9.87 -8.90
CA ALA A 125 0.53 8.52 -8.72
C ALA A 125 -0.07 7.96 -10.01
N LEU A 126 -0.90 8.73 -10.71
CA LEU A 126 -1.48 8.33 -11.99
C LEU A 126 -0.40 8.11 -13.05
N ARG A 127 0.67 8.90 -13.05
CA ARG A 127 1.79 8.75 -14.00
C ARG A 127 2.48 7.40 -13.84
N LEU A 128 2.66 6.91 -12.61
CA LEU A 128 3.38 5.65 -12.34
C LEU A 128 2.48 4.42 -12.33
N LEU A 129 1.22 4.58 -11.90
CA LEU A 129 0.31 3.45 -11.65
C LEU A 129 -0.63 3.14 -12.83
N SER A 130 -0.78 4.04 -13.80
CA SER A 130 -1.62 3.77 -14.97
C SER A 130 -1.10 2.58 -15.77
N GLY A 131 -1.86 1.48 -15.78
CA GLY A 131 -1.50 0.23 -16.43
C GLY A 131 -0.41 -0.57 -15.72
N ALA A 132 -0.05 -0.23 -14.48
CA ALA A 132 1.09 -0.83 -13.78
C ALA A 132 0.93 -2.33 -13.47
N ALA A 133 -0.32 -2.84 -13.46
CA ALA A 133 -0.63 -4.24 -13.16
C ALA A 133 -0.99 -5.07 -14.41
N ARG A 134 -0.78 -4.56 -15.63
CA ARG A 134 -1.10 -5.30 -16.87
C ARG A 134 -0.41 -6.66 -16.91
N GLY A 135 -1.16 -7.69 -17.32
CA GLY A 135 -0.73 -9.08 -17.34
C GLY A 135 -0.65 -9.76 -15.97
N ARG A 136 -0.94 -9.04 -14.87
CA ARG A 136 -0.90 -9.58 -13.50
C ARG A 136 -2.29 -9.83 -12.95
N THR A 137 -2.39 -10.80 -12.04
CA THR A 137 -3.52 -10.87 -11.12
C THR A 137 -3.32 -9.83 -10.03
N ALA A 138 -4.39 -9.11 -9.70
CA ALA A 138 -4.45 -8.28 -8.50
C ALA A 138 -5.43 -8.88 -7.48
N TRP A 139 -5.26 -8.47 -6.24
CA TRP A 139 -6.00 -8.93 -5.10
C TRP A 139 -6.64 -7.77 -4.36
N VAL A 140 -7.89 -7.97 -3.92
CA VAL A 140 -8.58 -7.10 -2.97
C VAL A 140 -8.51 -7.77 -1.61
N VAL A 141 -7.85 -7.14 -0.65
CA VAL A 141 -7.57 -7.70 0.68
C VAL A 141 -8.27 -6.83 1.74
N PRO A 142 -9.50 -7.17 2.13
CA PRO A 142 -10.16 -6.54 3.27
C PRO A 142 -9.55 -7.06 4.57
N PHE A 143 -9.20 -6.16 5.48
CA PHE A 143 -8.56 -6.52 6.74
C PHE A 143 -8.98 -5.63 7.91
N ALA A 144 -8.81 -6.16 9.13
CA ALA A 144 -8.99 -5.45 10.38
C ALA A 144 -7.72 -5.57 11.25
N VAL A 145 -7.26 -4.44 11.78
CA VAL A 145 -6.12 -4.36 12.71
C VAL A 145 -6.60 -3.89 14.06
N GLU A 146 -6.22 -4.61 15.11
CA GLU A 146 -6.43 -4.17 16.49
C GLU A 146 -5.49 -2.99 16.81
N PRO A 147 -5.97 -1.84 17.30
CA PRO A 147 -5.11 -0.69 17.55
C PRO A 147 -4.09 -0.98 18.65
N LEU A 148 -2.81 -0.74 18.38
CA LEU A 148 -1.76 -0.82 19.39
C LEU A 148 -1.95 0.29 20.44
N GLY A 149 -2.26 -0.10 21.69
CA GLY A 149 -2.10 0.76 22.88
C GLY A 149 -3.08 1.93 23.06
N ALA A 150 -4.17 2.04 22.30
CA ALA A 150 -5.09 3.17 22.45
C ALA A 150 -6.21 2.90 23.46
N ALA A 151 -5.97 3.27 24.72
CA ALA A 151 -7.04 3.56 25.67
C ALA A 151 -7.91 4.71 25.10
N GLY A 152 -8.97 4.35 24.37
CA GLY A 152 -9.90 5.31 23.74
C GLY A 152 -10.26 5.05 22.27
N ALA A 153 -9.68 4.05 21.60
CA ALA A 153 -10.14 3.64 20.27
C ALA A 153 -11.37 2.73 20.37
N SER A 154 -12.49 3.11 19.74
CA SER A 154 -13.79 2.40 19.78
C SER A 154 -13.87 1.10 18.95
N GLY A 155 -12.74 0.45 18.64
CA GLY A 155 -12.73 -0.83 17.90
C GLY A 155 -11.59 -0.98 16.88
N PRO A 156 -11.53 -2.12 16.15
CA PRO A 156 -10.50 -2.41 15.16
C PRO A 156 -10.53 -1.42 14.00
N ALA A 157 -9.36 -1.00 13.52
CA ALA A 157 -9.23 -0.18 12.32
C ALA A 157 -9.40 -1.06 11.07
N LEU A 158 -10.31 -0.66 10.18
CA LEU A 158 -10.59 -1.36 8.92
C LEU A 158 -9.75 -0.78 7.77
N GLY A 159 -9.34 -1.66 6.86
CA GLY A 159 -8.65 -1.27 5.64
C GLY A 159 -8.94 -2.23 4.48
N VAL A 160 -8.69 -1.75 3.27
CA VAL A 160 -8.69 -2.57 2.07
C VAL A 160 -7.42 -2.29 1.29
N LEU A 161 -6.63 -3.34 1.06
CA LEU A 161 -5.48 -3.30 0.17
C LEU A 161 -5.86 -3.82 -1.21
N PHE A 162 -5.66 -3.01 -2.25
CA PHE A 162 -5.65 -3.46 -3.64
C PHE A 162 -4.21 -3.65 -4.08
N THR A 163 -3.82 -4.86 -4.47
CA THR A 163 -2.43 -5.10 -4.89
C THR A 163 -2.21 -6.17 -5.93
N ASP A 164 -1.21 -6.00 -6.80
CA ASP A 164 -0.69 -7.04 -7.72
C ASP A 164 0.54 -7.78 -7.15
N SER A 165 0.88 -7.55 -5.88
CA SER A 165 1.94 -8.28 -5.19
C SER A 165 1.37 -9.35 -4.27
N ARG A 166 1.70 -10.60 -4.56
CA ARG A 166 1.39 -11.74 -3.70
C ARG A 166 2.07 -11.66 -2.33
N VAL A 167 3.30 -11.15 -2.28
CA VAL A 167 4.04 -11.00 -1.02
C VAL A 167 3.35 -9.98 -0.12
N ALA A 168 2.82 -8.90 -0.69
CA ALA A 168 2.02 -7.93 0.06
C ALA A 168 0.72 -8.53 0.61
N VAL A 169 0.03 -9.38 -0.16
CA VAL A 169 -1.16 -10.12 0.35
C VAL A 169 -0.80 -10.96 1.57
N LEU A 170 0.26 -11.76 1.46
CA LEU A 170 0.71 -12.64 2.55
C LEU A 170 1.15 -11.84 3.78
N ALA A 171 1.79 -10.69 3.60
CA ALA A 171 2.20 -9.83 4.72
C ALA A 171 0.98 -9.32 5.49
N VAL A 172 -0.07 -8.88 4.79
CA VAL A 172 -1.32 -8.46 5.44
C VAL A 172 -2.01 -9.63 6.15
N GLN A 173 -1.98 -10.85 5.57
CA GLN A 173 -2.54 -12.03 6.22
C GLN A 173 -1.81 -12.42 7.52
N ASP A 174 -0.53 -12.08 7.65
CA ASP A 174 0.26 -12.36 8.86
C ASP A 174 0.06 -11.30 9.95
N GLU A 175 -0.16 -10.04 9.57
CA GLU A 175 -0.24 -8.91 10.50
C GLU A 175 -1.67 -8.52 10.90
N ALA A 176 -2.67 -8.90 10.10
CA ALA A 176 -4.05 -8.47 10.28
C ALA A 176 -5.06 -9.60 10.12
N ARG A 177 -6.27 -9.39 10.65
CA ARG A 177 -7.40 -10.31 10.42
C ARG A 177 -7.98 -10.00 9.05
N VAL A 178 -7.71 -10.87 8.08
CA VAL A 178 -8.18 -10.75 6.69
C VAL A 178 -9.48 -11.51 6.49
N GLY A 179 -10.35 -11.01 5.62
CA GLY A 179 -11.43 -11.80 5.04
C GLY A 179 -12.84 -11.30 5.38
N ALA A 180 -13.77 -12.26 5.44
CA ALA A 180 -15.22 -12.00 5.41
C ALA A 180 -15.73 -11.08 6.53
N GLU A 181 -15.18 -11.16 7.74
CA GLU A 181 -15.60 -10.30 8.85
C GLU A 181 -15.27 -8.82 8.61
N ALA A 182 -14.05 -8.53 8.15
CA ALA A 182 -13.64 -7.17 7.81
C ALA A 182 -14.47 -6.65 6.63
N LEU A 183 -14.69 -7.48 5.62
CA LEU A 183 -15.52 -7.13 4.46
C LEU A 183 -16.95 -6.80 4.85
N ALA A 184 -17.59 -7.61 5.69
CA ALA A 184 -18.97 -7.39 6.13
C ALA A 184 -19.13 -6.06 6.88
N ARG A 185 -18.15 -5.68 7.70
CA ARG A 185 -18.14 -4.38 8.40
C ARG A 185 -17.99 -3.21 7.45
N ILE A 186 -17.13 -3.34 6.43
CA ILE A 186 -16.95 -2.35 5.37
C ILE A 186 -18.25 -2.18 4.56
N GLU A 187 -18.89 -3.29 4.18
CA GLU A 187 -20.17 -3.29 3.45
C GLU A 187 -21.33 -2.73 4.28
N ALA A 188 -21.27 -2.87 5.62
CA ALA A 188 -22.19 -2.21 6.54
C ALA A 188 -21.98 -0.69 6.65
N GLY A 189 -20.98 -0.13 5.96
CA GLY A 189 -20.71 1.30 5.86
C GLY A 189 -19.76 1.85 6.93
N GLU A 190 -19.05 0.99 7.66
CA GLU A 190 -17.98 1.44 8.56
C GLU A 190 -16.86 2.11 7.74
N PRO A 191 -16.25 3.20 8.25
CA PRO A 191 -15.15 3.86 7.56
C PRO A 191 -13.90 2.97 7.54
N TRP A 192 -13.18 2.96 6.43
CA TRP A 192 -11.97 2.17 6.23
C TRP A 192 -10.88 2.96 5.50
N THR A 193 -9.63 2.52 5.62
CA THR A 193 -8.48 3.11 4.91
C THR A 193 -8.23 2.39 3.60
N ALA A 194 -8.17 3.12 2.50
CA ALA A 194 -7.82 2.58 1.19
C ALA A 194 -6.30 2.50 1.01
N LEU A 195 -5.80 1.33 0.66
CA LEU A 195 -4.41 1.10 0.32
C LEU A 195 -4.33 0.58 -1.12
N VAL A 196 -3.54 1.25 -1.96
CA VAL A 196 -3.25 0.80 -3.33
C VAL A 196 -1.76 0.52 -3.41
N HIS A 197 -1.38 -0.69 -3.78
CA HIS A 197 0.01 -1.10 -3.91
C HIS A 197 0.22 -1.81 -5.25
N SER A 198 1.21 -1.39 -6.04
CA SER A 198 1.60 -2.14 -7.24
C SER A 198 3.10 -2.37 -7.29
N LEU A 199 3.53 -3.50 -7.86
CA LEU A 199 4.92 -3.73 -8.23
C LEU A 199 5.46 -2.63 -9.15
N GLY A 200 4.59 -2.00 -9.97
CA GLY A 200 5.00 -0.99 -10.95
C GLY A 200 5.72 -1.57 -12.16
N VAL A 201 5.58 -2.89 -12.39
CA VAL A 201 6.31 -3.65 -13.41
C VAL A 201 5.30 -4.47 -14.22
N PRO A 202 4.59 -3.86 -15.19
CA PRO A 202 3.62 -4.57 -16.03
C PRO A 202 4.29 -5.66 -16.87
N LEU A 203 3.58 -6.76 -17.11
CA LEU A 203 4.04 -7.86 -17.97
C LEU A 203 3.65 -7.64 -19.42
N ASP A 204 2.50 -6.99 -19.65
CA ASP A 204 1.95 -6.75 -20.99
C ASP A 204 1.83 -5.26 -21.30
N ASP A 205 1.90 -4.91 -22.58
CA ASP A 205 1.60 -3.58 -23.09
C ASP A 205 0.09 -3.29 -23.09
N GLU A 206 -0.30 -2.13 -23.60
CA GLU A 206 -1.71 -1.74 -23.66
C GLU A 206 -2.55 -2.54 -24.68
N HIS A 207 -1.89 -3.24 -25.60
CA HIS A 207 -2.49 -4.11 -26.61
C HIS A 207 -2.50 -5.59 -26.19
N GLY A 208 -1.88 -5.94 -25.06
CA GLY A 208 -1.80 -7.31 -24.53
C GLY A 208 -0.60 -8.10 -25.06
N HIS A 209 0.41 -7.45 -25.63
CA HIS A 209 1.66 -8.11 -26.00
C HIS A 209 2.63 -8.14 -24.82
N ALA A 210 3.35 -9.25 -24.64
CA ALA A 210 4.34 -9.39 -23.59
C ALA A 210 5.48 -8.36 -23.76
N LEU A 211 5.70 -7.55 -22.72
CA LEU A 211 6.84 -6.64 -22.58
C LEU A 211 8.05 -7.34 -21.95
N ARG A 212 7.80 -8.33 -21.09
CA ARG A 212 8.81 -9.02 -20.28
C ARG A 212 8.26 -10.33 -19.72
N GLU A 213 9.17 -11.20 -19.32
CA GLU A 213 8.84 -12.36 -18.49
C GLU A 213 8.59 -11.94 -17.03
N ASP A 214 7.88 -12.78 -16.28
CA ASP A 214 7.60 -12.49 -14.87
C ASP A 214 8.77 -12.93 -13.98
N GLU A 215 9.53 -11.94 -13.52
CA GLU A 215 10.64 -12.13 -12.59
C GLU A 215 10.12 -12.51 -11.19
N ALA A 216 10.97 -13.16 -10.39
CA ALA A 216 10.58 -13.63 -9.06
C ALA A 216 10.36 -12.51 -8.03
N TRP A 217 11.04 -11.37 -8.17
CA TRP A 217 10.91 -10.22 -7.25
C TRP A 217 11.10 -8.89 -8.00
N PRO A 218 10.15 -8.51 -8.88
CA PRO A 218 10.31 -7.33 -9.71
C PRO A 218 10.31 -6.06 -8.85
N THR A 219 11.29 -5.19 -9.07
CA THR A 219 11.37 -3.86 -8.45
C THR A 219 11.20 -2.79 -9.50
N GLY A 220 10.35 -1.80 -9.21
CA GLY A 220 10.01 -0.71 -10.12
C GLY A 220 10.44 0.66 -9.61
N THR A 221 9.97 1.70 -10.28
CA THR A 221 10.10 3.07 -9.74
C THR A 221 9.29 3.19 -8.46
N ARG A 222 9.94 3.65 -7.38
CA ARG A 222 9.32 3.78 -6.06
C ARG A 222 8.42 5.01 -5.97
N LEU A 223 7.27 4.83 -5.34
CA LEU A 223 6.32 5.89 -4.99
C LEU A 223 5.66 5.55 -3.65
N ARG A 224 5.41 6.56 -2.82
CA ARG A 224 4.41 6.51 -1.75
C ARG A 224 3.77 7.88 -1.61
N VAL A 225 2.46 7.97 -1.76
CA VAL A 225 1.71 9.21 -1.56
C VAL A 225 0.46 8.96 -0.73
N ARG A 226 0.11 9.93 0.12
CA ARG A 226 -1.19 9.98 0.80
C ARG A 226 -2.11 10.89 0.02
N LEU A 227 -3.35 10.47 -0.18
CA LEU A 227 -4.42 11.21 -0.85
C LEU A 227 -5.61 11.35 0.10
N ARG A 228 -6.54 12.27 -0.22
CA ARG A 228 -7.82 12.43 0.49
C ARG A 228 -7.63 12.59 2.00
N GLY A 229 -6.69 13.46 2.40
CA GLY A 229 -6.36 13.66 3.82
C GLY A 229 -5.73 12.44 4.51
N GLY A 230 -5.11 11.52 3.77
CA GLY A 230 -4.46 10.33 4.31
C GLY A 230 -5.42 9.20 4.69
N THR A 231 -6.56 9.14 4.01
CA THR A 231 -7.50 8.01 4.03
C THR A 231 -7.28 7.05 2.87
N GLU A 232 -6.50 7.49 1.88
CA GLU A 232 -6.08 6.73 0.73
C GLU A 232 -4.54 6.81 0.64
N VAL A 233 -3.85 5.67 0.56
CA VAL A 233 -2.39 5.60 0.48
C VAL A 233 -2.01 4.77 -0.74
N TRP A 234 -1.25 5.37 -1.66
CA TRP A 234 -0.85 4.74 -2.92
C TRP A 234 0.65 4.54 -2.93
N SER A 235 1.10 3.34 -3.26
CA SER A 235 2.51 2.99 -3.34
C SER A 235 2.84 2.11 -4.53
N CYS A 236 4.07 2.19 -5.01
CA CYS A 236 4.58 1.24 -5.98
C CYS A 236 6.09 1.02 -5.92
N GLY A 237 6.56 0.02 -6.65
CA GLY A 237 7.97 -0.20 -6.96
C GLY A 237 8.67 -1.24 -6.09
N SER A 238 7.96 -1.89 -5.17
CA SER A 238 8.51 -2.94 -4.30
C SER A 238 7.57 -4.15 -4.22
N PRO A 239 8.07 -5.38 -4.08
CA PRO A 239 7.28 -6.57 -3.77
C PRO A 239 6.59 -6.51 -2.40
N VAL A 240 7.16 -5.83 -1.44
CA VAL A 240 6.55 -5.69 -0.11
C VAL A 240 5.77 -4.38 -0.05
N ALA A 241 4.52 -4.47 0.41
CA ALA A 241 3.75 -3.25 0.66
C ALA A 241 4.36 -2.50 1.84
N TRP A 242 4.50 -1.20 1.69
CA TRP A 242 5.08 -0.35 2.72
C TRP A 242 4.07 -0.16 3.85
N SER A 243 4.39 -0.63 5.05
CA SER A 243 3.66 -0.31 6.29
C SER A 243 3.65 1.21 6.55
#